data_AF-A0A820ZTX5-F1
#
_entry.id   AF-A0A820ZTX5-F1
#
_cell.length_a   1.000
_cell.length_b   1.000
_cell.length_c   1.000
_cell.angle_alpha   90.00
_cell.angle_beta   90.00
_cell.angle_gamma   90.00
#
_symmetry.space_group_name_H-M   'P 1'
#
loop_
_entity.id
_entity.type
_entity.pdbx_description
1 polymer ?
#
loop_
_entity_poly.entity_id
_entity_poly.type
_entity_poly.pdbx_seq_one_letter_code
_entity_poly.pdbx_strand_id
1 'polypeptide(L)'
;MNVLVEDLNLLQTEGISVPCLSSRVYFVFSSICADNLAANEVGGFQRNFSTGNFCRHCLITYAQRHISLSDISFVPRTRWQHDMIIDRITTNNIRATIQSVNNYSWFNDLIGFHPTESLPPDIMHDTAE
;
A
#
# COMPACT_ATOMS: atom_id res chain seq x y z
N MET A 1 18.39 1.11 4.43
CA MET A 1 18.42 -0.02 5.38
C MET A 1 17.44 0.30 6.49
N ASN A 2 16.28 -0.37 6.50
CA ASN A 2 15.15 -0.05 7.38
C ASN A 2 15.15 -1.07 8.54
N VAL A 3 15.66 -0.66 9.71
CA VAL A 3 15.83 -1.53 10.89
C VAL A 3 14.52 -2.23 11.28
N LEU A 4 13.38 -1.53 11.17
CA LEU A 4 12.07 -2.11 11.47
C LEU A 4 11.71 -3.25 10.50
N VAL A 5 12.01 -3.11 9.21
CA VAL A 5 11.76 -4.17 8.21
C VAL A 5 12.63 -5.39 8.48
N GLU A 6 13.89 -5.19 8.85
CA GLU A 6 14.81 -6.26 9.21
C GLU A 6 14.32 -7.02 10.45
N ASP A 7 13.98 -6.31 11.52
CA ASP A 7 13.46 -6.91 12.74
C ASP A 7 12.16 -7.70 12.49
N LEU A 8 11.23 -7.13 11.73
CA LEU A 8 9.99 -7.82 11.37
C LEU A 8 10.26 -9.06 10.51
N ASN A 9 11.19 -8.99 9.55
CA ASN A 9 11.57 -10.15 8.75
C ASN A 9 12.23 -11.23 9.63
N LEU A 10 13.10 -10.87 10.58
CA LEU A 10 13.67 -11.81 11.55
C LEU A 10 12.59 -12.47 12.41
N LEU A 11 11.59 -11.72 12.87
CA LEU A 11 10.46 -12.30 13.62
C LEU A 11 9.66 -13.30 12.77
N GLN A 12 9.59 -13.11 11.46
CA GLN A 12 8.91 -14.03 10.54
C GLN A 12 9.75 -15.26 10.17
N THR A 13 11.06 -15.11 10.00
CA THR A 13 11.96 -16.19 9.52
C THR A 13 12.66 -16.94 10.65
N GLU A 14 12.98 -16.25 11.74
CA GLU A 14 13.71 -16.79 12.88
C GLU A 14 12.84 -16.92 14.13
N GLY A 15 11.81 -16.09 14.31
CA GLY A 15 10.93 -16.13 15.47
C GLY A 15 11.63 -15.80 16.80
N ILE A 16 10.96 -16.05 17.92
CA ILE A 16 11.49 -15.82 19.27
C ILE A 16 11.33 -17.04 20.17
N SER A 17 12.24 -17.19 21.14
CA SER A 17 12.10 -18.14 22.23
C SER A 17 11.32 -17.50 23.39
N VAL A 18 10.25 -18.14 23.83
CA VAL A 18 9.44 -17.67 24.98
C VAL A 18 9.68 -18.63 26.15
N PRO A 19 10.12 -18.17 27.35
CA PRO A 19 10.54 -19.05 28.44
C PRO A 19 9.53 -20.10 28.90
N CYS A 20 8.23 -19.84 28.74
CA CYS A 20 7.15 -20.76 29.12
C CYS A 20 6.70 -21.70 27.97
N LEU A 21 7.31 -21.60 26.79
CA LEU A 21 6.99 -22.43 25.63
C LEU A 21 8.19 -23.28 25.24
N SER A 22 7.95 -24.57 25.00
CA SER A 22 8.97 -25.49 24.48
C SER A 22 9.28 -25.26 22.99
N SER A 23 8.41 -24.52 22.30
CA SER A 23 8.49 -24.23 20.88
C SER A 23 8.81 -22.76 20.63
N ARG A 24 9.49 -22.51 19.52
CA ARG A 24 9.78 -21.18 19.02
C ARG A 24 8.51 -20.56 18.41
N VAL A 25 8.28 -19.28 18.70
CA VAL A 25 7.11 -18.53 18.24
C VAL A 25 7.49 -17.69 17.02
N TYR A 26 6.81 -17.92 15.91
CA TYR A 26 6.98 -17.15 14.68
C TYR A 26 5.85 -16.15 14.51
N PHE A 27 6.17 -15.03 13.88
CA PHE A 27 5.22 -13.97 13.58
C PHE A 27 4.88 -14.00 12.10
N VAL A 28 3.73 -13.45 11.76
CA VAL A 28 3.32 -13.23 10.38
C VAL A 28 2.84 -11.81 10.28
N PHE A 29 3.38 -11.07 9.31
CA PHE A 29 2.87 -9.74 9.02
C PHE A 29 1.45 -9.83 8.42
N SER A 30 0.55 -8.97 8.87
CA SER A 30 -0.84 -8.93 8.38
C SER A 30 -1.13 -7.62 7.63
N SER A 31 -1.02 -6.47 8.30
CA SER A 31 -1.34 -5.17 7.71
C SER A 31 -0.70 -4.00 8.47
N ILE A 32 -0.59 -2.85 7.82
CA ILE A 32 -0.26 -1.56 8.47
C ILE A 32 -1.52 -0.70 8.50
N CYS A 33 -2.02 -0.43 9.70
CA CYS A 33 -3.13 0.49 9.89
C CYS A 33 -2.60 1.92 10.03
N ALA A 34 -3.15 2.84 9.25
CA ALA A 34 -2.79 4.24 9.26
C ALA A 34 -3.97 5.08 8.76
N ASP A 35 -3.99 6.37 9.09
CA ASP A 35 -4.96 7.28 8.47
C ASP A 35 -4.76 7.35 6.94
N ASN A 36 -5.73 7.88 6.20
CA ASN A 36 -5.64 7.94 4.74
C ASN A 36 -4.35 8.60 4.23
N LEU A 37 -3.87 9.68 4.86
CA LEU A 37 -2.66 10.38 4.42
C LEU A 37 -1.41 9.55 4.67
N ALA A 38 -1.28 8.99 5.86
CA ALA A 38 -0.16 8.16 6.28
C ALA A 38 -0.14 6.81 5.54
N ALA A 39 -1.30 6.20 5.27
CA ALA A 39 -1.40 4.98 4.46
C ALA A 39 -0.90 5.23 3.03
N ASN A 40 -1.28 6.37 2.43
CA ASN A 40 -0.77 6.74 1.11
C ASN A 40 0.75 6.97 1.13
N GLU A 41 1.27 7.63 2.16
CA GLU A 41 2.71 7.85 2.34
C GLU A 41 3.50 6.54 2.46
N VAL A 42 3.07 5.66 3.37
CA VAL A 42 3.67 4.34 3.60
C VAL A 42 3.67 3.51 2.32
N GLY A 43 2.56 3.53 1.58
CA GLY A 43 2.42 2.80 0.33
C GLY A 43 3.14 3.41 -0.87
N GLY A 44 3.78 4.58 -0.73
CA GLY A 44 4.43 5.29 -1.81
C GLY A 44 3.47 5.97 -2.79
N PHE A 45 2.18 6.04 -2.46
CA PHE A 45 1.13 6.68 -3.25
C PHE A 45 1.25 8.21 -3.23
N GLN A 46 0.55 8.88 -4.16
CA GLN A 46 0.41 10.32 -4.09
C GLN A 46 -0.47 10.73 -2.89
N ARG A 47 -0.17 11.89 -2.31
CA ARG A 47 -0.94 12.48 -1.20
C ARG A 47 -1.88 13.60 -1.65
N ASN A 48 -2.02 13.81 -2.97
CA ASN A 48 -2.97 14.75 -3.53
C ASN A 48 -4.25 14.00 -3.91
N PHE A 49 -5.33 14.29 -3.19
CA PHE A 49 -6.62 13.65 -3.40
C PHE A 49 -7.54 14.39 -4.38
N SER A 50 -7.04 15.46 -5.00
CA SER A 50 -7.80 16.36 -5.86
C SER A 50 -7.44 16.25 -7.35
N THR A 51 -6.57 15.32 -7.75
CA THR A 51 -6.08 15.18 -9.14
C THR A 51 -5.69 13.74 -9.49
N GLY A 52 -5.66 13.39 -10.78
CA GLY A 52 -5.17 12.09 -11.27
C GLY A 52 -6.00 10.91 -10.72
N ASN A 53 -5.43 9.70 -10.63
CA ASN A 53 -6.04 8.66 -9.80
C ASN A 53 -5.59 8.85 -8.35
N PHE A 54 -6.53 9.16 -7.49
CA PHE A 54 -6.27 9.60 -6.11
C PHE A 54 -6.38 8.47 -5.09
N CYS A 55 -7.00 7.35 -5.48
CA CYS A 55 -7.30 6.24 -4.60
C CYS A 55 -6.20 5.18 -4.63
N ARG A 56 -5.84 4.65 -3.45
CA ARG A 56 -4.92 3.50 -3.32
C ARG A 56 -5.56 2.17 -3.75
N HIS A 57 -6.89 2.07 -3.69
CA HIS A 57 -7.64 0.83 -3.93
C HIS A 57 -8.10 0.66 -5.38
N CYS A 58 -8.23 1.73 -6.15
CA CYS A 58 -8.71 1.69 -7.52
C CYS A 58 -7.95 2.63 -8.45
N LEU A 59 -8.19 2.49 -9.76
CA LEU A 59 -7.62 3.33 -10.81
C LEU A 59 -8.64 4.35 -11.35
N ILE A 60 -9.69 4.66 -10.60
CA ILE A 60 -10.63 5.72 -10.97
C ILE A 60 -9.94 7.08 -10.86
N THR A 61 -10.12 7.92 -11.87
CA THR A 61 -9.58 9.29 -11.87
C THR A 61 -10.46 10.23 -11.05
N TYR A 62 -9.89 11.33 -10.57
CA TYR A 62 -10.62 12.38 -9.88
C TYR A 62 -11.79 12.91 -10.71
N ALA A 63 -11.63 13.02 -12.04
CA ALA A 63 -12.69 13.45 -12.95
C ALA A 63 -13.88 12.47 -12.99
N GLN A 64 -13.64 11.20 -12.73
CA GLN A 64 -14.64 10.13 -12.77
C GLN A 64 -15.29 9.84 -11.41
N ARG A 65 -14.83 10.45 -10.31
CA ARG A 65 -15.25 10.12 -8.95
C ARG A 65 -16.75 10.25 -8.66
N HIS A 66 -17.45 11.07 -9.43
CA HIS A 66 -18.89 11.32 -9.30
C HIS A 66 -19.74 10.46 -10.24
N ILE A 67 -19.10 9.67 -11.10
CA ILE A 67 -19.80 8.76 -12.00
C ILE A 67 -20.21 7.52 -11.19
N SER A 68 -21.47 7.11 -11.31
CA SER A 68 -21.95 5.89 -10.67
C SER A 68 -21.11 4.69 -11.07
N LEU A 69 -20.86 3.76 -10.14
CA LEU A 69 -20.17 2.50 -10.43
C LEU A 69 -20.90 1.64 -11.47
N SER A 70 -22.21 1.86 -11.70
CA SER A 70 -22.95 1.24 -12.80
C SER A 70 -22.57 1.80 -14.18
N ASP A 71 -22.10 3.03 -14.21
CA ASP A 71 -21.90 3.83 -15.42
C ASP A 71 -20.41 3.97 -15.76
N ILE A 72 -19.53 3.42 -14.92
CA ILE A 72 -18.09 3.33 -15.14
C ILE A 72 -17.63 1.89 -14.94
N SER A 73 -16.69 1.44 -15.76
CA SER A 73 -15.96 0.20 -15.48
C SER A 73 -15.11 0.42 -14.22
N PHE A 74 -15.55 -0.08 -13.08
CA PHE A 74 -14.73 -0.09 -11.88
C PHE A 74 -13.44 -0.88 -12.13
N VAL A 75 -12.29 -0.25 -11.92
CA VAL A 75 -10.98 -0.88 -12.10
C VAL A 75 -10.27 -0.91 -10.74
N PRO A 76 -10.29 -2.05 -10.03
CA PRO A 76 -9.50 -2.21 -8.81
C PRO A 76 -8.01 -2.15 -9.15
N ARG A 77 -7.21 -1.63 -8.22
CA ARG A 77 -5.76 -1.60 -8.37
C ARG A 77 -5.21 -2.98 -8.01
N THR A 78 -4.73 -3.71 -9.02
CA THR A 78 -4.07 -5.01 -8.79
C THR A 78 -2.58 -4.83 -8.47
N ARG A 79 -1.99 -5.83 -7.80
CA ARG A 79 -0.54 -5.91 -7.54
C ARG A 79 0.27 -5.72 -8.82
N TRP A 80 -0.03 -6.52 -9.84
CA TRP A 80 0.64 -6.45 -11.14
C TRP A 80 0.58 -5.06 -11.79
N GLN A 81 -0.60 -4.42 -11.80
CA GLN A 81 -0.73 -3.06 -12.33
C GLN A 81 0.08 -2.05 -11.53
N HIS A 82 0.10 -2.17 -10.20
CA HIS A 82 0.86 -1.30 -9.33
C HIS A 82 2.37 -1.42 -9.58
N ASP A 83 2.90 -2.64 -9.62
CA ASP A 83 4.32 -2.91 -9.87
C ASP A 83 4.74 -2.36 -11.24
N MET A 84 3.93 -2.59 -12.28
CA MET A 84 4.19 -2.04 -13.61
C MET A 84 4.22 -0.50 -13.64
N ILE A 85 3.37 0.16 -12.85
CA ILE A 85 3.33 1.63 -12.75
C ILE A 85 4.60 2.13 -12.06
N ILE A 86 4.99 1.51 -10.95
CA ILE A 86 6.20 1.83 -10.20
C ILE A 86 7.45 1.67 -11.06
N ASP A 87 7.57 0.56 -11.79
CA ASP A 87 8.71 0.29 -12.69
C ASP A 87 8.82 1.37 -13.78
N ARG A 88 7.68 1.76 -14.36
CA ARG A 88 7.64 2.81 -15.38
C ARG A 88 8.05 4.18 -14.83
N ILE A 89 7.59 4.54 -13.64
CA ILE A 89 7.92 5.84 -13.01
C ILE A 89 9.41 5.89 -12.70
N THR A 90 9.94 4.82 -12.11
CA THR A 90 11.34 4.74 -11.65
C THR A 90 12.33 4.62 -12.81
N THR A 91 11.94 3.97 -13.91
CA THR A 91 12.80 3.77 -15.09
C THR A 91 12.73 4.94 -16.09
N ASN A 92 11.54 5.48 -16.35
CA ASN A 92 11.33 6.47 -17.43
C ASN A 92 11.20 7.92 -16.93
N ASN A 93 11.33 8.17 -15.62
CA ASN A 93 11.21 9.50 -15.01
C ASN A 93 9.91 10.24 -15.44
N ILE A 94 8.84 9.46 -15.64
CA ILE A 94 7.52 9.97 -16.01
C ILE A 94 6.92 10.65 -14.78
N ARG A 95 6.30 11.83 -14.96
CA ARG A 95 5.72 12.59 -13.86
C ARG A 95 4.73 11.75 -13.04
N ALA A 96 5.12 11.45 -11.80
CA ALA A 96 4.35 10.72 -10.79
C ALA A 96 2.90 11.22 -10.61
N THR A 97 2.68 12.51 -10.83
CA THR A 97 1.39 13.19 -10.67
C THR A 97 0.27 12.62 -11.56
N ILE A 98 0.63 11.95 -12.67
CA ILE A 98 -0.36 11.35 -13.58
C ILE A 98 -0.73 9.92 -13.16
N GLN A 99 0.16 9.21 -12.44
CA GLN A 99 0.03 7.76 -12.21
C GLN A 99 -0.21 7.36 -10.76
N SER A 100 -0.60 8.31 -9.89
CA SER A 100 -1.09 8.04 -8.51
C SER A 100 -0.06 7.53 -7.51
N VAL A 101 1.17 7.27 -7.95
CA VAL A 101 2.23 6.69 -7.15
C VAL A 101 3.47 7.53 -7.37
N ASN A 102 4.21 7.79 -6.31
CA ASN A 102 5.42 8.60 -6.36
C ASN A 102 6.66 7.71 -6.40
N ASN A 103 6.73 6.73 -5.50
CA ASN A 103 7.93 5.93 -5.27
C ASN A 103 7.55 4.51 -4.79
N TYR A 104 8.54 3.62 -4.66
CA TYR A 104 8.37 2.36 -3.92
C TYR A 104 7.88 2.62 -2.48
N SER A 105 7.14 1.65 -1.94
CA SER A 105 6.68 1.69 -0.54
C SER A 105 7.84 1.59 0.45
N TRP A 106 7.66 2.16 1.65
CA TRP A 106 8.64 2.08 2.75
C TRP A 106 8.88 0.66 3.27
N PHE A 107 7.92 -0.24 3.06
CA PHE A 107 7.97 -1.64 3.51
C PHE A 107 8.04 -2.61 2.32
N ASN A 108 8.55 -2.17 1.17
CA ASN A 108 8.62 -2.99 -0.03
C ASN A 108 9.42 -4.30 0.18
N ASP A 109 10.37 -4.31 1.11
CA ASP A 109 11.21 -5.47 1.45
C ASP A 109 10.66 -6.28 2.64
N LEU A 110 9.50 -5.92 3.20
CA LEU A 110 8.87 -6.66 4.28
C LEU A 110 8.15 -7.90 3.71
N ILE A 111 8.49 -9.08 4.22
CA ILE A 111 7.87 -10.34 3.81
C ILE A 111 6.37 -10.27 4.09
N GLY A 112 5.58 -10.58 3.06
CA GLY A 112 4.11 -10.56 3.12
C GLY A 112 3.48 -9.18 2.95
N PHE A 113 4.27 -8.11 2.81
CA PHE A 113 3.76 -6.77 2.57
C PHE A 113 3.58 -6.49 1.07
N HIS A 114 2.46 -5.85 0.73
CA HIS A 114 2.30 -5.16 -0.55
C HIS A 114 1.35 -3.98 -0.39
N PRO A 115 1.66 -2.80 -0.95
CA PRO A 115 0.87 -1.59 -0.70
C PRO A 115 -0.59 -1.67 -1.17
N THR A 116 -0.94 -2.54 -2.13
CA THR A 116 -2.33 -2.73 -2.58
C THR A 116 -3.12 -3.74 -1.76
N GLU A 117 -2.47 -4.50 -0.88
CA GLU A 117 -3.09 -5.62 -0.15
C GLU A 117 -2.95 -5.48 1.37
N SER A 118 -1.91 -4.79 1.83
CA SER A 118 -1.52 -4.68 3.24
C SER A 118 -1.86 -3.35 3.89
N LEU A 119 -2.52 -2.44 3.16
CA LEU A 119 -2.94 -1.11 3.62
C LEU A 119 -4.48 -1.03 3.58
N PRO A 120 -5.18 -1.41 4.66
CA PRO A 120 -6.62 -1.45 4.70
C PRO A 120 -7.26 -0.07 4.49
N PRO A 121 -8.56 -0.02 4.13
CA PRO A 121 -9.36 1.18 4.19
C PRO A 121 -9.28 1.87 5.56
N ASP A 122 -9.27 3.19 5.53
CA ASP A 122 -9.41 3.99 6.73
C ASP A 122 -10.91 4.21 6.92
N ILE A 123 -11.52 3.42 7.80
CA ILE A 123 -12.98 3.44 7.97
C ILE A 123 -13.50 4.85 8.29
N MET A 124 -12.74 5.67 9.02
CA MET A 124 -13.20 7.02 9.33
C MET A 124 -13.31 7.88 8.07
N HIS A 125 -12.29 7.90 7.22
CA HIS A 125 -12.30 8.72 6.00
C HIS A 125 -13.03 8.07 4.82
N ASP A 126 -13.12 6.74 4.79
CA ASP A 126 -13.68 5.99 3.66
C ASP A 126 -15.19 5.69 3.85
N THR A 127 -15.73 5.81 5.07
CA THR A 127 -17.15 5.53 5.35
C THR A 127 -17.91 6.60 6.13
N ALA A 128 -17.22 7.42 6.94
CA ALA A 128 -17.87 8.38 7.84
C ALA A 128 -17.74 9.84 7.39
N GLU A 129 -16.98 10.13 6.33
CA GLU A 129 -16.85 11.43 5.67
C GLU A 129 -17.43 11.40 4.24
#